data_AF-A0A971N1F0-F1
#
_entry.id   AF-A0A971N1F0-F1
#
_cell.length_a   1.000
_cell.length_b   1.000
_cell.length_c   1.000
_cell.angle_alpha   90.00
_cell.angle_beta   90.00
_cell.angle_gamma   90.00
#
_symmetry.space_group_name_H-M   'P 1'
#
loop_
_entity.id
_entity.type
_entity.pdbx_description
1 polymer ?
#
loop_
_entity_poly.entity_id
_entity_poly.type
_entity_poly.pdbx_seq_one_letter_code
_entity_poly.pdbx_strand_id
1 'polypeptide(L)'
;MVQKREPTAMMRQALKITCLVLVFLLVFNTLPAIARSNQSDSGKTVIKVGVAAAVVVGAVCLIRAAIIKGKVDKLYRQGENLASAGDWVGAVRAYTEAWELNPKYKDVAEKLADAKEKAGAMFLRLGDDAWTEKKLEAAEAYYRQALQYIPASTEVRQKLNQLSQELAWVHYRRGLSYEAVNRWPEALQEYERAYLLAPEMAEFADHYLRAKAQADQDLPLKTVLFFLNYSTTAGVEDLLARELHRQMQAVADGKYVMLDYTRTQAVLTEQAAALGGDLDERLALDLGRILSVDEVIIGAIHSFEVSKRVRIEVSAKRIEITSGRVSKEVKPFTYTFARGTTAANWREEMPKFATELAKRLK
;
A
#
# COMPACT_ATOMS: atom_id res chain seq x y z
N MET A 1 -24.20 9.49 0.58
CA MET A 1 -24.95 8.80 1.66
C MET A 1 -24.23 9.05 2.97
N VAL A 2 -24.69 9.99 3.79
CA VAL A 2 -24.07 10.30 5.09
C VAL A 2 -24.75 9.45 6.15
N GLN A 3 -23.99 8.51 6.71
CA GLN A 3 -24.44 7.57 7.74
C GLN A 3 -24.65 8.35 9.04
N LYS A 4 -25.90 8.39 9.51
CA LYS A 4 -26.30 9.04 10.76
C LYS A 4 -25.68 8.27 11.94
N ARG A 5 -24.58 8.77 12.52
CA ARG A 5 -23.90 8.14 13.66
C ARG A 5 -24.86 8.04 14.85
N GLU A 6 -25.11 6.83 15.33
CA GLU A 6 -25.87 6.62 16.55
C GLU A 6 -25.05 7.06 17.79
N PRO A 7 -25.69 7.67 18.80
CA PRO A 7 -25.01 8.08 20.02
C PRO A 7 -24.54 6.86 20.85
N THR A 8 -23.30 6.91 21.32
CA THR A 8 -22.67 5.90 22.17
C THR A 8 -23.44 5.71 23.49
N ALA A 9 -23.32 4.53 24.12
CA ALA A 9 -24.05 4.19 25.35
C ALA A 9 -23.84 5.23 26.48
N MET A 10 -22.63 5.80 26.58
CA MET A 10 -22.32 6.89 27.50
C MET A 10 -23.09 8.19 27.18
N MET A 11 -23.24 8.55 25.91
CA MET A 11 -24.00 9.73 25.49
C MET A 11 -25.50 9.58 25.78
N ARG A 12 -26.05 8.37 25.63
CA ARG A 12 -27.46 8.08 25.98
C ARG A 12 -27.69 8.17 27.49
N GLN A 13 -26.74 7.71 28.31
CA GLN A 13 -26.82 7.87 29.76
C GLN A 13 -26.65 9.33 30.20
N ALA A 14 -25.71 10.07 29.60
CA ALA A 14 -25.53 11.48 29.88
C ALA A 14 -26.79 12.29 29.55
N LEU A 15 -27.40 12.05 28.37
CA LEU A 15 -28.63 12.73 27.96
C LEU A 15 -29.80 12.41 28.90
N LYS A 16 -29.95 11.15 29.36
CA LYS A 16 -30.98 10.76 30.32
C LYS A 16 -30.82 11.48 31.66
N ILE A 17 -29.60 11.61 32.17
CA ILE A 17 -29.34 12.27 33.45
C ILE A 17 -29.52 13.78 33.34
N THR A 18 -29.04 14.41 32.26
CA THR A 18 -29.28 15.83 32.02
C THR A 18 -30.76 16.12 31.87
N CYS A 19 -31.51 15.26 31.19
CA CYS A 19 -32.97 15.36 31.09
C CYS A 19 -33.66 15.18 32.44
N LEU A 20 -33.18 14.27 33.30
CA LEU A 20 -33.74 14.06 34.65
C LEU A 20 -33.50 15.27 35.57
N VAL A 21 -32.33 15.91 35.46
CA VAL A 21 -32.01 17.16 36.18
C VAL A 21 -32.86 18.33 35.65
N LEU A 22 -33.06 18.41 34.33
CA LEU A 22 -33.92 19.43 33.72
C LEU A 22 -35.40 19.25 34.09
N VAL A 23 -35.89 18.01 34.10
CA VAL A 23 -37.24 17.66 34.56
C VAL A 23 -37.37 17.96 36.05
N PHE A 24 -36.35 17.67 36.86
CA PHE A 24 -36.36 18.00 38.29
C PHE A 24 -36.41 19.52 38.52
N LEU A 25 -35.66 20.31 37.74
CA LEU A 25 -35.71 21.78 37.77
C LEU A 25 -37.07 22.33 37.29
N LEU A 26 -37.71 21.69 36.31
CA LEU A 26 -39.04 22.07 35.80
C LEU A 26 -40.17 21.72 36.78
N VAL A 27 -40.12 20.56 37.42
CA VAL A 27 -41.12 20.13 38.43
C VAL A 27 -41.05 21.01 39.66
N PHE A 28 -39.86 21.46 40.08
CA PHE A 28 -39.72 22.40 41.19
C PHE A 28 -40.11 23.85 40.84
N ASN A 29 -40.15 24.21 39.55
CA ASN A 29 -40.62 25.52 39.08
C ASN A 29 -42.16 25.62 38.96
N THR A 30 -42.89 24.51 39.10
CA THR A 30 -44.36 24.45 38.87
C THR A 30 -45.19 24.22 40.12
N LEU A 31 -44.60 24.25 41.32
CA LEU A 31 -45.39 24.26 42.57
C LEU A 31 -46.14 25.60 42.69
N PRO A 32 -47.49 25.62 42.70
CA PRO A 32 -48.24 26.86 42.78
C PRO A 32 -48.09 27.48 44.17
N ALA A 33 -47.75 28.76 44.18
CA ALA A 33 -47.80 29.60 45.37
C ALA A 33 -49.21 29.58 45.98
N ILE A 34 -49.39 28.90 47.11
CA ILE A 34 -50.60 29.07 47.93
C ILE A 34 -50.50 30.46 48.57
N ALA A 35 -51.31 31.36 48.07
CA ALA A 35 -51.41 32.74 48.55
C ALA A 35 -52.10 32.80 49.93
N ARG A 36 -51.39 33.32 50.95
CA ARG A 36 -51.99 34.23 51.93
C ARG A 36 -50.94 35.09 52.65
N SER A 37 -51.09 36.39 52.39
CA SER A 37 -50.69 37.61 53.13
C SER A 37 -49.22 37.90 53.45
N ASN A 38 -48.87 39.13 53.04
CA ASN A 38 -47.89 40.09 53.59
C ASN A 38 -46.42 40.00 53.14
N GLN A 39 -46.11 40.92 52.22
CA GLN A 39 -44.96 41.85 52.23
C GLN A 39 -43.54 41.23 52.36
N SER A 40 -42.77 41.33 51.26
CA SER A 40 -41.30 41.23 51.21
C SER A 40 -40.64 39.84 51.34
N ASP A 41 -41.02 38.86 50.51
CA ASP A 41 -40.32 37.56 50.50
C ASP A 41 -39.96 36.98 49.11
N SER A 42 -40.42 37.57 48.00
CA SER A 42 -40.17 37.02 46.64
C SER A 42 -38.68 36.93 46.27
N GLY A 43 -37.86 37.92 46.65
CA GLY A 43 -36.39 37.85 46.48
C GLY A 43 -35.73 36.80 47.37
N LYS A 44 -36.24 36.55 48.57
CA LYS A 44 -35.72 35.54 49.50
C LYS A 44 -36.06 34.11 49.04
N THR A 45 -37.22 33.90 48.41
CA THR A 45 -37.59 32.59 47.84
C THR A 45 -36.72 32.24 46.63
N VAL A 46 -36.46 33.18 45.72
CA VAL A 46 -35.57 32.95 44.55
C VAL A 46 -34.13 32.68 44.99
N ILE A 47 -33.62 33.39 46.00
CA ILE A 47 -32.29 33.14 46.58
C ILE A 47 -32.22 31.73 47.21
N LYS A 48 -33.23 31.31 47.98
CA LYS A 48 -33.28 29.98 48.60
C LYS A 48 -33.26 28.85 47.56
N VAL A 49 -34.01 28.99 46.47
CA VAL A 49 -34.04 27.99 45.37
C VAL A 49 -32.71 27.95 44.62
N GLY A 50 -32.11 29.10 44.32
CA GLY A 50 -30.78 29.17 43.68
C GLY A 50 -29.68 28.54 44.53
N VAL A 51 -29.69 28.78 45.85
CA VAL A 51 -28.75 28.15 46.80
C VAL A 51 -28.96 26.64 46.86
N ALA A 52 -30.20 26.16 46.93
CA ALA A 52 -30.50 24.72 46.94
C ALA A 52 -30.02 24.01 45.66
N ALA A 53 -30.25 24.61 44.49
CA ALA A 53 -29.77 24.07 43.22
C ALA A 53 -28.24 24.03 43.15
N ALA A 54 -27.55 25.08 43.61
CA ALA A 54 -26.09 25.11 43.66
C ALA A 54 -25.51 24.03 44.59
N VAL A 55 -26.14 23.78 45.75
CA VAL A 55 -25.75 22.72 46.68
C VAL A 55 -25.91 21.33 46.05
N VAL A 56 -27.03 21.07 45.36
CA VAL A 56 -27.27 19.77 44.70
C VAL A 56 -26.26 19.54 43.57
N VAL A 57 -26.02 20.55 42.73
CA VAL A 57 -25.00 20.47 41.66
C VAL A 57 -23.61 20.23 42.26
N GLY A 58 -23.26 20.97 43.33
CA GLY A 58 -22.01 20.76 44.06
C GLY A 58 -21.86 19.34 44.61
N ALA A 59 -22.92 18.80 45.25
CA ALA A 59 -22.92 17.44 45.77
C ALA A 59 -22.77 16.39 44.65
N VAL A 60 -23.47 16.55 43.53
CA VAL A 60 -23.33 15.65 42.36
C VAL A 60 -21.93 15.70 41.78
N CYS A 61 -21.33 16.89 41.66
CA CYS A 61 -19.94 17.07 41.23
C CYS A 61 -18.95 16.36 42.17
N LEU A 62 -19.12 16.50 43.49
CA LEU A 62 -18.27 15.85 44.49
C LEU A 62 -18.42 14.32 44.47
N ILE A 63 -19.64 13.80 44.35
CA ILE A 63 -19.90 12.36 44.24
C ILE A 63 -19.24 11.80 42.97
N ARG A 64 -19.39 12.49 41.83
CA ARG A 64 -18.74 12.09 40.57
C ARG A 64 -17.21 12.10 40.70
N ALA A 65 -16.64 13.14 41.29
CA ALA A 65 -15.20 13.23 41.51
C ALA A 65 -14.68 12.09 42.41
N ALA A 66 -15.42 11.73 43.46
CA ALA A 66 -15.09 10.62 44.34
C ALA A 66 -15.15 9.25 43.63
N ILE A 67 -16.19 9.01 42.82
CA ILE A 67 -16.33 7.78 42.02
C ILE A 67 -15.18 7.66 41.00
N ILE A 68 -14.87 8.75 40.28
CA ILE A 68 -13.77 8.78 39.33
C ILE A 68 -12.44 8.52 40.05
N LYS A 69 -12.19 9.19 41.18
CA LYS A 69 -10.97 8.97 41.98
C LYS A 69 -10.82 7.51 42.42
N GLY A 70 -11.89 6.87 42.90
CA GLY A 70 -11.88 5.47 43.29
C GLY A 70 -11.64 4.51 42.11
N LYS A 71 -12.25 4.80 40.94
CA LYS A 71 -12.02 4.01 39.72
C LYS A 71 -10.57 4.14 39.22
N VAL A 72 -10.04 5.37 39.19
CA VAL A 72 -8.65 5.63 38.78
C VAL A 72 -7.67 4.94 39.72
N ASP A 73 -7.90 4.99 41.03
CA ASP A 73 -7.05 4.29 42.00
C ASP A 73 -7.05 2.77 41.78
N LYS A 74 -8.21 2.17 41.51
CA LYS A 74 -8.31 0.74 41.19
C LYS A 74 -7.53 0.39 39.92
N LEU A 75 -7.69 1.17 38.85
CA LEU A 75 -6.97 0.96 37.58
C LEU A 75 -5.46 1.13 37.75
N TYR A 76 -5.03 2.14 38.50
CA TYR A 76 -3.62 2.36 38.83
C TYR A 76 -3.02 1.15 39.56
N ARG A 77 -3.68 0.66 40.62
CA ARG A 77 -3.21 -0.53 41.35
C ARG A 77 -3.21 -1.79 40.49
N GLN A 78 -4.19 -1.92 39.60
CA GLN A 78 -4.21 -3.01 38.63
C GLN A 78 -3.01 -2.94 37.70
N GLY A 79 -2.65 -1.75 37.19
CA GLY A 79 -1.45 -1.54 36.40
C GLY A 79 -0.18 -1.94 37.14
N GLU A 80 -0.05 -1.56 38.42
CA GLU A 80 1.12 -1.91 39.25
C GLU A 80 1.23 -3.43 39.45
N ASN A 81 0.10 -4.09 39.73
CA ASN A 81 0.07 -5.54 39.89
C ASN A 81 0.48 -6.25 38.59
N LEU A 82 -0.04 -5.81 37.44
CA LEU A 82 0.30 -6.38 36.12
C LEU A 82 1.78 -6.15 35.77
N ALA A 83 2.28 -4.94 36.03
CA ALA A 83 3.70 -4.61 35.87
C ALA A 83 4.60 -5.48 36.75
N SER A 84 4.22 -5.69 38.01
CA SER A 84 4.96 -6.58 38.93
C SER A 84 4.95 -8.05 38.50
N ALA A 85 3.89 -8.46 37.79
CA ALA A 85 3.77 -9.79 37.20
C ALA A 85 4.47 -9.92 35.83
N GLY A 86 5.04 -8.84 35.29
CA GLY A 86 5.66 -8.81 33.96
C GLY A 86 4.67 -8.76 32.79
N ASP A 87 3.36 -8.64 33.04
CA ASP A 87 2.37 -8.41 31.99
C ASP A 87 2.37 -6.93 31.60
N TRP A 88 3.39 -6.54 30.84
CA TRP A 88 3.59 -5.15 30.41
C TRP A 88 2.46 -4.66 29.49
N VAL A 89 1.89 -5.53 28.65
CA VAL A 89 0.75 -5.18 27.79
C VAL A 89 -0.49 -4.87 28.62
N GLY A 90 -0.79 -5.73 29.60
CA GLY A 90 -1.87 -5.50 30.55
C GLY A 90 -1.66 -4.23 31.37
N ALA A 91 -0.43 -3.98 31.83
CA ALA A 91 -0.07 -2.78 32.59
C ALA A 91 -0.27 -1.51 31.75
N VAL A 92 0.20 -1.48 30.49
CA VAL A 92 -0.04 -0.37 29.56
C VAL A 92 -1.53 -0.07 29.42
N ARG A 93 -2.37 -1.10 29.25
CA ARG A 93 -3.83 -0.92 29.14
C ARG A 93 -4.41 -0.30 30.42
N ALA A 94 -4.11 -0.86 31.59
CA ALA A 94 -4.62 -0.38 32.86
C ALA A 94 -4.19 1.06 33.18
N TYR A 95 -2.92 1.39 32.92
CA TYR A 95 -2.41 2.75 33.09
C TYR A 95 -2.97 3.74 32.06
N THR A 96 -3.21 3.30 30.83
CA THR A 96 -3.84 4.14 29.79
C THR A 96 -5.25 4.53 30.25
N GLU A 97 -6.07 3.58 30.70
CA GLU A 97 -7.41 3.87 31.21
C GLU A 97 -7.37 4.79 32.45
N ALA A 98 -6.40 4.60 33.35
CA ALA A 98 -6.21 5.48 34.51
C ALA A 98 -5.81 6.91 34.09
N TRP A 99 -4.89 7.04 33.13
CA TRP A 99 -4.42 8.31 32.59
C TRP A 99 -5.52 9.06 31.84
N GLU A 100 -6.33 8.38 31.03
CA GLU A 100 -7.46 9.00 30.31
C GLU A 100 -8.51 9.57 31.27
N LEU A 101 -8.72 8.94 32.43
CA LEU A 101 -9.66 9.40 33.45
C LEU A 101 -9.09 10.55 34.30
N ASN A 102 -7.80 10.50 34.65
CA ASN A 102 -7.11 11.57 35.35
C ASN A 102 -5.60 11.56 35.07
N PRO A 103 -5.13 12.39 34.11
CA PRO A 103 -3.71 12.46 33.74
C PRO A 103 -2.77 12.91 34.87
N LYS A 104 -3.30 13.56 35.91
CA LYS A 104 -2.54 14.06 37.07
C LYS A 104 -2.61 13.11 38.27
N TYR A 105 -3.15 11.90 38.09
CA TYR A 105 -3.25 10.93 39.17
C TYR A 105 -1.88 10.32 39.48
N LYS A 106 -1.29 10.73 40.60
CA LYS A 106 0.05 10.26 41.03
C LYS A 106 1.06 10.42 39.88
N ASP A 107 1.87 9.39 39.65
CA ASP A 107 2.88 9.19 38.63
C ASP A 107 2.37 8.35 37.44
N VAL A 108 1.05 8.27 37.19
CA VAL A 108 0.46 7.41 36.15
C VAL A 108 1.05 7.65 34.75
N ALA A 109 1.43 8.88 34.42
CA ALA A 109 2.05 9.20 33.14
C ALA A 109 3.45 8.57 33.01
N GLU A 110 4.25 8.61 34.07
CA GLU A 110 5.58 7.99 34.14
C GLU A 110 5.46 6.46 34.10
N LYS A 111 4.54 5.90 34.90
CA LYS A 111 4.26 4.46 34.93
C LYS A 111 3.78 3.93 33.58
N LEU A 112 2.93 4.68 32.88
CA LEU A 112 2.50 4.34 31.52
C LEU A 112 3.68 4.35 30.54
N ALA A 113 4.56 5.36 30.62
CA ALA A 113 5.73 5.45 29.75
C ALA A 113 6.70 4.29 30.00
N ASP A 114 7.00 3.96 31.25
CA ASP A 114 7.84 2.81 31.63
C ASP A 114 7.23 1.48 31.17
N ALA A 115 5.92 1.29 31.37
CA ALA A 115 5.23 0.08 30.91
C ALA A 115 5.25 -0.04 29.38
N LYS A 116 5.12 1.06 28.65
CA LYS A 116 5.23 1.08 27.18
C LYS A 116 6.63 0.72 26.72
N GLU A 117 7.66 1.29 27.35
CA GLU A 117 9.04 0.91 27.05
C GLU A 117 9.20 -0.60 27.21
N LYS A 118 8.87 -1.14 28.38
CA LYS A 118 9.09 -2.56 28.69
C LYS A 118 8.28 -3.50 27.81
N ALA A 119 7.05 -3.13 27.44
CA ALA A 119 6.28 -3.86 26.44
C ALA A 119 6.97 -3.83 25.07
N GLY A 120 7.46 -2.67 24.65
CA GLY A 120 8.25 -2.50 23.43
C GLY A 120 9.51 -3.36 23.41
N ALA A 121 10.32 -3.31 24.48
CA ALA A 121 11.53 -4.10 24.63
C ALA A 121 11.26 -5.62 24.64
N MET A 122 10.16 -6.04 25.28
CA MET A 122 9.71 -7.44 25.25
C MET A 122 9.41 -7.90 23.81
N PHE A 123 8.66 -7.11 23.04
CA PHE A 123 8.35 -7.43 21.64
C PHE A 123 9.58 -7.35 20.72
N LEU A 124 10.50 -6.43 20.97
CA LEU A 124 11.78 -6.39 20.28
C LEU A 124 12.55 -7.70 20.48
N ARG A 125 12.66 -8.18 21.73
CA ARG A 125 13.31 -9.47 22.02
C ARG A 125 12.62 -10.66 21.36
N LEU A 126 11.29 -10.73 21.41
CA LEU A 126 10.54 -11.78 20.73
C LEU A 126 10.75 -11.76 19.21
N GLY A 127 10.89 -10.56 18.63
CA GLY A 127 11.23 -10.39 17.23
C GLY A 127 12.65 -10.89 16.91
N ASP A 128 13.62 -10.58 17.76
CA ASP A 128 15.00 -11.07 17.62
C ASP A 128 15.06 -12.61 17.69
N ASP A 129 14.41 -13.20 18.69
CA ASP A 129 14.34 -14.66 18.86
C ASP A 129 13.69 -15.31 17.62
N ALA A 130 12.57 -14.76 17.13
CA ALA A 130 11.89 -15.26 15.93
C ALA A 130 12.77 -15.14 14.67
N TRP A 131 13.54 -14.06 14.52
CA TRP A 131 14.45 -13.90 13.38
C TRP A 131 15.61 -14.89 13.44
N THR A 132 16.20 -15.10 14.63
CA THR A 132 17.24 -16.14 14.83
C THR A 132 16.72 -17.53 14.45
N GLU A 133 15.45 -17.83 14.77
CA GLU A 133 14.77 -19.07 14.39
C GLU A 133 14.30 -19.12 12.91
N LYS A 134 14.63 -18.11 12.10
CA LYS A 134 14.21 -17.97 10.69
C LYS A 134 12.70 -17.90 10.47
N LYS A 135 11.94 -17.53 11.51
CA LYS A 135 10.50 -17.25 11.45
C LYS A 135 10.27 -15.78 11.11
N LEU A 136 10.65 -15.39 9.89
CA LEU A 136 10.75 -13.99 9.49
C LEU A 136 9.42 -13.23 9.59
N GLU A 137 8.30 -13.84 9.19
CA GLU A 137 6.97 -13.22 9.29
C GLU A 137 6.54 -13.00 10.75
N ALA A 138 6.92 -13.92 11.66
CA ALA A 138 6.67 -13.75 13.09
C ALA A 138 7.55 -12.64 13.68
N ALA A 139 8.83 -12.56 13.26
CA ALA A 139 9.72 -11.48 13.65
C ALA A 139 9.18 -10.12 13.23
N GLU A 140 8.65 -10.01 12.01
CA GLU A 140 8.03 -8.77 11.52
C GLU A 140 6.83 -8.36 12.39
N ALA A 141 5.96 -9.32 12.72
CA ALA A 141 4.79 -9.06 13.56
C ALA A 141 5.21 -8.54 14.95
N TYR A 142 6.22 -9.15 15.58
CA TYR A 142 6.74 -8.71 16.87
C TYR A 142 7.41 -7.34 16.80
N TYR A 143 8.24 -7.05 15.79
CA TYR A 143 8.82 -5.72 15.65
C TYR A 143 7.77 -4.64 15.37
N ARG A 144 6.71 -4.94 14.60
CA ARG A 144 5.58 -4.02 14.42
C ARG A 144 4.86 -3.76 15.73
N GLN A 145 4.68 -4.78 16.58
CA GLN A 145 4.13 -4.60 17.93
C GLN A 145 5.05 -3.74 18.80
N ALA A 146 6.37 -3.97 18.78
CA ALA A 146 7.34 -3.14 19.49
C ALA A 146 7.19 -1.67 19.08
N LEU A 147 7.09 -1.37 17.78
CA LEU A 147 6.94 -0.01 17.27
C LEU A 147 5.63 0.67 17.71
N GLN A 148 4.56 -0.09 17.99
CA GLN A 148 3.33 0.48 18.55
C GLN A 148 3.53 1.04 19.96
N TYR A 149 4.39 0.41 20.76
CA TYR A 149 4.68 0.86 22.13
C TYR A 149 5.82 1.88 22.19
N ILE A 150 6.87 1.69 21.38
CA ILE A 150 8.05 2.55 21.29
C ILE A 150 8.23 3.14 19.88
N PRO A 151 7.32 4.02 19.43
CA PRO A 151 7.31 4.55 18.06
C PRO A 151 8.52 5.43 17.74
N ALA A 152 9.28 5.90 18.74
CA ALA A 152 10.51 6.64 18.54
C ALA A 152 11.74 5.74 18.33
N SER A 153 11.64 4.42 18.55
CA SER A 153 12.80 3.50 18.48
C SER A 153 13.40 3.42 17.07
N THR A 154 14.65 3.86 16.94
CA THR A 154 15.43 3.73 15.70
C THR A 154 15.86 2.29 15.47
N GLU A 155 16.15 1.54 16.53
CA GLU A 155 16.55 0.14 16.47
C GLU A 155 15.45 -0.74 15.85
N VAL A 156 14.21 -0.64 16.35
CA VAL A 156 13.08 -1.41 15.81
C VAL A 156 12.85 -1.10 14.33
N ARG A 157 12.99 0.18 13.93
CA ARG A 157 12.89 0.58 12.51
C ARG A 157 13.99 -0.02 11.65
N GLN A 158 15.23 -0.02 12.14
CA GLN A 158 16.36 -0.62 11.42
C GLN A 158 16.16 -2.13 11.24
N LYS A 159 15.71 -2.83 12.31
CA LYS A 159 15.38 -4.26 12.26
C LYS A 159 14.30 -4.56 11.24
N LEU A 160 13.20 -3.80 11.23
CA LEU A 160 12.13 -3.96 10.23
C LEU A 160 12.63 -3.74 8.80
N ASN A 161 13.47 -2.75 8.56
CA ASN A 161 13.99 -2.46 7.23
C ASN A 161 14.97 -3.53 6.71
N GLN A 162 15.78 -4.11 7.59
CA GLN A 162 16.64 -5.24 7.22
C GLN A 162 15.79 -6.50 6.96
N LEU A 163 14.81 -6.77 7.82
CA LEU A 163 13.91 -7.90 7.69
C LEU A 163 13.04 -7.82 6.42
N SER A 164 12.58 -6.62 6.03
CA SER A 164 11.78 -6.44 4.81
C SER A 164 12.54 -6.86 3.56
N GLN A 165 13.85 -6.61 3.50
CA GLN A 165 14.70 -7.07 2.41
C GLN A 165 14.80 -8.60 2.36
N GLU A 166 14.93 -9.27 3.51
CA GLU A 166 14.93 -10.75 3.58
C GLU A 166 13.56 -11.34 3.21
N LEU A 167 12.48 -10.75 3.72
CA LEU A 167 11.10 -11.18 3.46
C LEU A 167 10.73 -11.05 1.99
N ALA A 168 11.17 -10.00 1.31
CA ALA A 168 10.90 -9.82 -0.12
C ALA A 168 11.41 -11.03 -0.93
N TRP A 169 12.62 -11.51 -0.64
CA TRP A 169 13.17 -12.72 -1.27
C TRP A 169 12.47 -14.01 -0.85
N VAL A 170 11.98 -14.11 0.40
CA VAL A 170 11.19 -15.29 0.83
C VAL A 170 9.88 -15.38 0.05
N HIS A 171 9.16 -14.28 -0.05
CA HIS A 171 7.93 -14.18 -0.83
C HIS A 171 8.20 -14.47 -2.31
N TYR A 172 9.25 -13.88 -2.89
CA TYR A 172 9.63 -14.16 -4.27
C TYR A 172 9.89 -15.65 -4.52
N ARG A 173 10.70 -16.30 -3.67
CA ARG A 173 11.00 -17.74 -3.79
C ARG A 173 9.76 -18.63 -3.63
N ARG A 174 8.83 -18.24 -2.76
CA ARG A 174 7.56 -18.94 -2.59
C ARG A 174 6.67 -18.78 -3.82
N GLY A 175 6.65 -17.59 -4.41
CA GLY A 175 6.02 -17.31 -5.70
C GLY A 175 6.56 -18.24 -6.80
N LEU A 176 7.87 -18.37 -6.91
CA LEU A 176 8.52 -19.29 -7.87
C LEU A 176 8.10 -20.75 -7.64
N SER A 177 7.99 -21.18 -6.38
CA SER A 177 7.55 -22.54 -6.05
C SER A 177 6.09 -22.80 -6.46
N TYR A 178 5.20 -21.80 -6.31
CA TYR A 178 3.82 -21.90 -6.78
C TYR A 178 3.72 -21.84 -8.32
N GLU A 179 4.51 -20.97 -8.96
CA GLU A 179 4.61 -20.87 -10.42
C GLU A 179 5.05 -22.21 -11.04
N ALA A 180 6.04 -22.88 -10.45
CA ALA A 180 6.55 -24.18 -10.94
C ALA A 180 5.48 -25.29 -10.98
N VAL A 181 4.39 -25.15 -10.22
CA VAL A 181 3.24 -26.07 -10.21
C VAL A 181 1.96 -25.43 -10.78
N ASN A 182 2.08 -24.34 -11.55
CA ASN A 182 0.99 -23.60 -12.19
C ASN A 182 -0.10 -23.07 -11.21
N ARG A 183 0.26 -22.84 -9.94
CA ARG A 183 -0.62 -22.25 -8.92
C ARG A 183 -0.53 -20.72 -8.98
N TRP A 184 -1.03 -20.16 -10.08
CA TRP A 184 -0.91 -18.73 -10.39
C TRP A 184 -1.56 -17.79 -9.36
N PRO A 185 -2.74 -18.07 -8.78
CA PRO A 185 -3.32 -17.21 -7.74
C PRO A 185 -2.41 -17.08 -6.50
N GLU A 186 -1.82 -18.19 -6.04
CA GLU A 186 -0.90 -18.19 -4.91
C GLU A 186 0.45 -17.57 -5.27
N ALA A 187 0.95 -17.83 -6.49
CA ALA A 187 2.16 -17.19 -7.00
C ALA A 187 1.99 -15.66 -7.06
N LEU A 188 0.85 -15.18 -7.57
CA LEU A 188 0.51 -13.76 -7.62
C LEU A 188 0.54 -13.13 -6.23
N GLN A 189 -0.11 -13.77 -5.25
CA GLN A 189 -0.14 -13.25 -3.88
C GLN A 189 1.27 -13.12 -3.28
N GLU A 190 2.14 -14.10 -3.51
CA GLU A 190 3.51 -14.08 -3.01
C GLU A 190 4.38 -13.07 -3.77
N TYR A 191 4.28 -12.99 -5.09
CA TYR A 191 5.00 -11.98 -5.87
C TYR A 191 4.54 -10.56 -5.56
N GLU A 192 3.25 -10.34 -5.30
CA GLU A 192 2.73 -9.04 -4.87
C GLU A 192 3.39 -8.60 -3.56
N ARG A 193 3.51 -9.49 -2.58
CA ARG A 193 4.21 -9.19 -1.33
C ARG A 193 5.68 -8.86 -1.55
N ALA A 194 6.38 -9.62 -2.40
CA ALA A 194 7.76 -9.36 -2.75
C ALA A 194 7.92 -7.96 -3.40
N TYR A 195 7.07 -7.65 -4.37
CA TYR A 195 7.05 -6.37 -5.07
C TYR A 195 6.75 -5.19 -4.14
N LEU A 196 5.78 -5.33 -3.23
CA LEU A 196 5.44 -4.27 -2.27
C LEU A 196 6.57 -3.99 -1.26
N LEU A 197 7.39 -5.00 -0.94
CA LEU A 197 8.52 -4.84 -0.01
C LEU A 197 9.77 -4.27 -0.68
N ALA A 198 10.00 -4.58 -1.96
CA ALA A 198 11.15 -4.11 -2.74
C ALA A 198 10.75 -3.79 -4.20
N PRO A 199 10.01 -2.68 -4.42
CA PRO A 199 9.49 -2.33 -5.75
C PRO A 199 10.58 -1.96 -6.77
N GLU A 200 11.79 -1.63 -6.30
CA GLU A 200 12.96 -1.34 -7.13
C GLU A 200 13.58 -2.58 -7.77
N MET A 201 13.24 -3.78 -7.28
CA MET A 201 13.74 -5.04 -7.83
C MET A 201 12.95 -5.41 -9.09
N ALA A 202 13.54 -5.14 -10.25
CA ALA A 202 12.92 -5.38 -11.56
C ALA A 202 12.43 -6.84 -11.72
N GLU A 203 13.16 -7.81 -11.18
CA GLU A 203 12.78 -9.22 -11.19
C GLU A 203 11.44 -9.48 -10.46
N PHE A 204 11.21 -8.82 -9.32
CA PHE A 204 9.96 -8.99 -8.56
C PHE A 204 8.78 -8.36 -9.30
N ALA A 205 8.99 -7.18 -9.88
CA ALA A 205 7.97 -6.50 -10.68
C ALA A 205 7.55 -7.35 -11.90
N ASP A 206 8.52 -7.93 -12.61
CA ASP A 206 8.27 -8.78 -13.78
C ASP A 206 7.46 -10.04 -13.41
N HIS A 207 7.88 -10.77 -12.37
CA HIS A 207 7.16 -11.96 -11.92
C HIS A 207 5.77 -11.64 -11.36
N TYR A 208 5.59 -10.51 -10.66
CA TYR A 208 4.28 -10.03 -10.24
C TYR A 208 3.35 -9.77 -11.44
N LEU A 209 3.83 -9.04 -12.45
CA LEU A 209 3.04 -8.73 -13.65
C LEU A 209 2.66 -9.98 -14.45
N ARG A 210 3.60 -10.92 -14.60
CA ARG A 210 3.37 -12.23 -15.24
C ARG A 210 2.34 -13.05 -14.48
N ALA A 211 2.52 -13.22 -13.17
CA ALA A 211 1.58 -13.98 -12.37
C ALA A 211 0.20 -13.32 -12.35
N LYS A 212 0.12 -12.00 -12.42
CA LYS A 212 -1.14 -11.26 -12.57
C LYS A 212 -1.82 -11.60 -13.89
N ALA A 213 -1.08 -11.57 -15.01
CA ALA A 213 -1.61 -11.93 -16.32
C ALA A 213 -2.12 -13.39 -16.37
N GLN A 214 -1.42 -14.31 -15.69
CA GLN A 214 -1.77 -15.72 -15.67
C GLN A 214 -2.93 -16.05 -14.70
N ALA A 215 -3.01 -15.35 -13.56
CA ALA A 215 -4.08 -15.51 -12.58
C ALA A 215 -5.39 -14.85 -13.05
N ASP A 216 -5.29 -13.66 -13.65
CA ASP A 216 -6.39 -13.00 -14.35
C ASP A 216 -6.47 -13.59 -15.76
N GLN A 217 -7.10 -14.77 -15.90
CA GLN A 217 -7.15 -15.66 -17.09
C GLN A 217 -7.60 -15.04 -18.45
N ASP A 218 -7.68 -13.72 -18.57
CA ASP A 218 -8.11 -12.96 -19.76
C ASP A 218 -7.11 -11.86 -20.20
N LEU A 219 -5.95 -11.70 -19.55
CA LEU A 219 -4.95 -10.70 -19.96
C LEU A 219 -3.82 -11.32 -20.77
N PRO A 220 -3.78 -11.15 -22.10
CA PRO A 220 -2.69 -11.69 -22.91
C PRO A 220 -1.36 -11.06 -22.51
N LEU A 221 -0.33 -11.89 -22.35
CA LEU A 221 1.04 -11.47 -22.12
C LEU A 221 1.73 -11.20 -23.46
N LYS A 222 2.34 -10.02 -23.60
CA LYS A 222 2.98 -9.59 -24.84
C LYS A 222 4.42 -9.13 -24.60
N THR A 223 5.25 -9.17 -25.64
CA THR A 223 6.56 -8.53 -25.60
C THR A 223 6.96 -7.94 -26.96
N VAL A 224 7.87 -6.95 -26.93
CA VAL A 224 8.63 -6.53 -28.10
C VAL A 224 9.89 -7.37 -28.14
N LEU A 225 9.99 -8.23 -29.16
CA LEU A 225 11.08 -9.18 -29.29
C LEU A 225 12.31 -8.49 -29.90
N PHE A 226 12.26 -8.17 -31.20
CA PHE A 226 13.37 -7.54 -31.90
C PHE A 226 12.92 -6.71 -33.10
N PHE A 227 13.81 -5.83 -33.55
CA PHE A 227 13.76 -5.19 -34.85
C PHE A 227 15.02 -5.54 -35.64
N LEU A 228 14.86 -6.00 -36.88
CA LEU A 228 15.97 -6.16 -37.80
C LEU A 228 16.39 -4.79 -38.32
N ASN A 229 17.69 -4.51 -38.31
CA ASN A 229 18.20 -3.23 -38.82
C ASN A 229 18.91 -3.44 -40.17
N TYR A 230 18.25 -3.02 -41.24
CA TYR A 230 18.84 -2.99 -42.59
C TYR A 230 19.41 -1.61 -42.94
N SER A 231 19.40 -0.67 -41.99
CA SER A 231 19.98 0.67 -42.16
C SER A 231 21.49 0.69 -41.82
N THR A 232 22.13 1.82 -42.11
CA THR A 232 23.54 2.05 -41.77
C THR A 232 23.77 2.56 -40.35
N THR A 233 22.70 2.78 -39.56
CA THR A 233 22.80 3.35 -38.22
C THR A 233 22.56 2.28 -37.16
N ALA A 234 23.63 1.77 -36.57
CA ALA A 234 23.56 0.75 -35.52
C ALA A 234 22.87 1.27 -34.24
N GLY A 235 22.18 0.37 -33.53
CA GLY A 235 21.53 0.65 -32.25
C GLY A 235 20.18 1.38 -32.37
N VAL A 236 19.72 1.70 -33.58
CA VAL A 236 18.38 2.28 -33.80
C VAL A 236 17.31 1.24 -33.46
N GLU A 237 17.57 -0.03 -33.73
CA GLU A 237 16.71 -1.17 -33.43
C GLU A 237 16.49 -1.37 -31.93
N ASP A 238 17.53 -1.35 -31.10
CA ASP A 238 17.40 -1.48 -29.64
C ASP A 238 16.63 -0.30 -29.06
N LEU A 239 16.96 0.91 -29.50
CA LEU A 239 16.31 2.13 -29.04
C LEU A 239 14.82 2.13 -29.43
N LEU A 240 14.49 1.73 -30.66
CA LEU A 240 13.12 1.61 -31.12
C LEU A 240 12.37 0.52 -30.35
N ALA A 241 12.96 -0.66 -30.16
CA ALA A 241 12.32 -1.77 -29.47
C ALA A 241 12.00 -1.42 -28.02
N ARG A 242 12.95 -0.82 -27.31
CA ARG A 242 12.80 -0.34 -25.93
C ARG A 242 11.71 0.72 -25.82
N GLU A 243 11.75 1.71 -26.70
CA GLU A 243 10.78 2.80 -26.65
C GLU A 243 9.38 2.33 -27.08
N LEU A 244 9.29 1.43 -28.07
CA LEU A 244 8.03 0.79 -28.44
C LEU A 244 7.46 -0.03 -27.28
N HIS A 245 8.29 -0.80 -26.56
CA HIS A 245 7.87 -1.53 -25.37
C HIS A 245 7.23 -0.56 -24.35
N ARG A 246 7.91 0.55 -24.04
CA ARG A 246 7.40 1.58 -23.11
C ARG A 246 6.05 2.15 -23.56
N GLN A 247 5.92 2.49 -24.84
CA GLN A 247 4.68 3.03 -25.39
C GLN A 247 3.55 2.00 -25.39
N MET A 248 3.84 0.74 -25.74
CA MET A 248 2.89 -0.36 -25.70
C MET A 248 2.40 -0.63 -24.28
N GLN A 249 3.28 -0.57 -23.28
CA GLN A 249 2.91 -0.73 -21.87
C GLN A 249 1.99 0.42 -21.40
N ALA A 250 2.31 1.66 -21.78
CA ALA A 250 1.52 2.84 -21.41
C ALA A 250 0.09 2.84 -22.01
N VAL A 251 -0.08 2.27 -23.21
CA VAL A 251 -1.39 2.22 -23.89
C VAL A 251 -2.17 0.91 -23.68
N ALA A 252 -1.62 0.00 -22.87
CA ALA A 252 -2.21 -1.32 -22.62
C ALA A 252 -3.62 -1.21 -22.01
N ASP A 253 -3.84 -0.23 -21.12
CA ASP A 253 -5.16 0.09 -20.55
C ASP A 253 -5.86 -1.15 -19.95
N GLY A 254 -5.08 -2.01 -19.30
CA GLY A 254 -5.58 -3.26 -18.72
C GLY A 254 -6.05 -4.30 -19.74
N LYS A 255 -5.67 -4.21 -21.02
CA LYS A 255 -6.03 -5.18 -22.07
C LYS A 255 -4.99 -6.27 -22.30
N TYR A 256 -3.78 -6.06 -21.79
CA TYR A 256 -2.65 -6.97 -21.88
C TYR A 256 -1.55 -6.54 -20.91
N VAL A 257 -0.58 -7.42 -20.68
CA VAL A 257 0.62 -7.15 -19.90
C VAL A 257 1.83 -7.18 -20.82
N MET A 258 2.75 -6.21 -20.70
CA MET A 258 4.02 -6.21 -21.42
C MET A 258 5.12 -6.82 -20.53
N LEU A 259 5.76 -7.90 -21.01
CA LEU A 259 6.94 -8.49 -20.37
C LEU A 259 8.16 -7.58 -20.54
N ASP A 260 9.00 -7.46 -19.51
CA ASP A 260 10.15 -6.55 -19.49
C ASP A 260 11.11 -6.75 -20.68
N TYR A 261 11.54 -5.63 -21.25
CA TYR A 261 12.44 -5.60 -22.40
C TYR A 261 13.81 -6.21 -22.10
N THR A 262 14.37 -6.00 -20.91
CA THR A 262 15.70 -6.50 -20.52
C THR A 262 15.74 -8.02 -20.46
N ARG A 263 14.68 -8.66 -19.95
CA ARG A 263 14.54 -10.12 -19.94
C ARG A 263 14.43 -10.68 -21.37
N THR A 264 13.67 -9.99 -22.22
CA THR A 264 13.56 -10.33 -23.64
C THR A 264 14.94 -10.28 -24.32
N GLN A 265 15.73 -9.24 -24.04
CA GLN A 265 17.10 -9.12 -24.56
C GLN A 265 18.07 -10.18 -24.01
N ALA A 266 17.95 -10.57 -22.74
CA ALA A 266 18.78 -11.62 -22.16
C ALA A 266 18.55 -12.97 -22.88
N VAL A 267 17.29 -13.35 -23.09
CA VAL A 267 16.93 -14.58 -23.80
C VAL A 267 17.37 -14.52 -25.26
N LEU A 268 17.20 -13.39 -25.93
CA LEU A 268 17.69 -13.18 -27.29
C LEU A 268 19.21 -13.35 -27.38
N THR A 269 19.96 -12.75 -26.46
CA THR A 269 21.43 -12.82 -26.49
C THR A 269 21.93 -14.24 -26.26
N GLU A 270 21.30 -14.99 -25.35
CA GLU A 270 21.68 -16.36 -25.02
C GLU A 270 21.31 -17.36 -26.12
N GLN A 271 20.11 -17.23 -26.71
CA GLN A 271 19.55 -18.22 -27.63
C GLN A 271 19.75 -17.88 -29.11
N ALA A 272 19.83 -16.60 -29.50
CA ALA A 272 20.06 -16.22 -30.91
C ALA A 272 21.49 -16.55 -31.37
N ALA A 273 22.46 -16.62 -30.45
CA ALA A 273 23.81 -17.12 -30.75
C ALA A 273 23.82 -18.63 -31.08
N ALA A 274 22.85 -19.39 -30.54
CA ALA A 274 22.74 -20.84 -30.73
C ALA A 274 21.90 -21.23 -31.96
N LEU A 275 20.98 -20.37 -32.41
CA LEU A 275 19.97 -20.70 -33.43
C LEU A 275 20.28 -20.20 -34.85
N GLY A 276 21.46 -19.62 -35.09
CA GLY A 276 21.97 -19.37 -36.44
C GLY A 276 21.26 -18.24 -37.19
N GLY A 277 21.73 -17.00 -36.98
CA GLY A 277 21.78 -15.90 -37.97
C GLY A 277 20.48 -15.25 -38.46
N ASP A 278 19.47 -16.04 -38.83
CA ASP A 278 18.26 -15.54 -39.47
C ASP A 278 17.15 -15.35 -38.43
N LEU A 279 17.02 -14.12 -37.95
CA LEU A 279 15.95 -13.68 -37.07
C LEU A 279 14.62 -13.62 -37.85
N ASP A 280 13.96 -14.77 -37.99
CA ASP A 280 12.71 -14.95 -38.75
C ASP A 280 11.47 -15.15 -37.85
N GLU A 281 10.30 -15.33 -38.47
CA GLU A 281 9.04 -15.56 -37.75
C GLU A 281 9.06 -16.85 -36.93
N ARG A 282 9.81 -17.87 -37.36
CA ARG A 282 9.91 -19.16 -36.65
C ARG A 282 10.70 -19.00 -35.37
N LEU A 283 11.85 -18.31 -35.41
CA LEU A 283 12.62 -17.98 -34.22
C LEU A 283 11.78 -17.14 -33.26
N ALA A 284 11.01 -16.19 -33.76
CA ALA A 284 10.11 -15.38 -32.92
C ALA A 284 9.08 -16.23 -32.17
N LEU A 285 8.55 -17.29 -32.81
CA LEU A 285 7.63 -18.23 -32.17
C LEU A 285 8.34 -19.08 -31.10
N ASP A 286 9.52 -19.60 -31.39
CA ASP A 286 10.29 -20.41 -30.45
C ASP A 286 10.70 -19.61 -29.21
N LEU A 287 11.20 -18.38 -29.41
CA LEU A 287 11.51 -17.45 -28.31
C LEU A 287 10.27 -17.03 -27.54
N GLY A 288 9.14 -16.81 -28.23
CA GLY A 288 7.87 -16.51 -27.56
C GLY A 288 7.40 -17.64 -26.64
N ARG A 289 7.57 -18.90 -27.05
CA ARG A 289 7.29 -20.07 -26.20
C ARG A 289 8.22 -20.14 -25.00
N ILE A 290 9.52 -19.90 -25.20
CA ILE A 290 10.52 -19.86 -24.12
C ILE A 290 10.17 -18.77 -23.09
N LEU A 291 9.77 -17.59 -23.56
CA LEU A 291 9.33 -16.48 -22.71
C LEU A 291 7.94 -16.72 -22.09
N SER A 292 7.20 -17.71 -22.59
CA SER A 292 5.81 -18.02 -22.22
C SER A 292 4.87 -16.82 -22.39
N VAL A 293 5.00 -16.10 -23.50
CA VAL A 293 4.12 -14.99 -23.86
C VAL A 293 3.05 -15.47 -24.85
N ASP A 294 1.89 -14.80 -24.87
CA ASP A 294 0.81 -15.10 -25.81
C ASP A 294 1.06 -14.47 -27.18
N GLU A 295 1.72 -13.29 -27.20
CA GLU A 295 2.06 -12.59 -28.44
C GLU A 295 3.45 -11.94 -28.41
N VAL A 296 4.12 -11.95 -29.56
CA VAL A 296 5.38 -11.24 -29.78
C VAL A 296 5.21 -10.17 -30.85
N ILE A 297 5.94 -9.07 -30.69
CA ILE A 297 6.07 -8.03 -31.70
C ILE A 297 7.48 -8.12 -32.28
N ILE A 298 7.55 -8.30 -33.59
CA ILE A 298 8.79 -8.24 -34.37
C ILE A 298 8.68 -7.15 -35.43
N GLY A 299 9.81 -6.65 -35.90
CA GLY A 299 9.80 -5.69 -37.00
C GLY A 299 11.12 -5.59 -37.75
N ALA A 300 11.14 -4.69 -38.72
CA ALA A 300 12.31 -4.39 -39.53
C ALA A 300 12.37 -2.90 -39.81
N ILE A 301 13.56 -2.34 -39.68
CA ILE A 301 13.95 -1.00 -40.11
C ILE A 301 14.58 -1.16 -41.49
N HIS A 302 13.87 -0.74 -42.53
CA HIS A 302 14.30 -0.87 -43.93
C HIS A 302 15.27 0.23 -44.32
N SER A 303 15.06 1.44 -43.80
CA SER A 303 15.97 2.57 -44.03
C SER A 303 15.93 3.54 -42.85
N PHE A 304 17.07 4.18 -42.59
CA PHE A 304 17.18 5.29 -41.64
C PHE A 304 18.08 6.37 -42.25
N GLU A 305 17.47 7.47 -42.65
CA GLU A 305 18.16 8.55 -43.34
C GLU A 305 18.32 9.74 -42.41
N VAL A 306 19.56 10.20 -42.27
CA VAL A 306 19.92 11.37 -41.47
C VAL A 306 20.58 12.40 -42.37
N SER A 307 19.78 12.99 -43.27
CA SER A 307 20.25 14.01 -44.23
C SER A 307 19.55 15.36 -43.97
N LYS A 308 18.90 15.96 -44.98
CA LYS A 308 18.13 17.21 -44.86
C LYS A 308 16.92 17.06 -43.94
N ARG A 309 16.36 15.85 -43.85
CA ARG A 309 15.28 15.45 -42.94
C ARG A 309 15.59 14.07 -42.41
N VAL A 310 15.37 13.87 -41.12
CA VAL A 310 15.48 12.54 -40.52
C VAL A 310 14.24 11.74 -40.87
N ARG A 311 14.41 10.56 -41.47
CA ARG A 311 13.33 9.66 -41.87
C ARG A 311 13.68 8.22 -41.49
N ILE A 312 12.67 7.47 -41.08
CA ILE A 312 12.79 6.03 -40.82
C ILE A 312 11.69 5.30 -41.57
N GLU A 313 12.03 4.19 -42.21
CA GLU A 313 11.05 3.28 -42.80
C GLU A 313 11.00 1.99 -41.99
N VAL A 314 9.82 1.66 -41.46
CA VAL A 314 9.64 0.52 -40.56
C VAL A 314 8.42 -0.31 -40.97
N SER A 315 8.54 -1.62 -40.81
CA SER A 315 7.42 -2.56 -40.75
C SER A 315 7.43 -3.30 -39.42
N ALA A 316 6.26 -3.72 -38.96
CA ALA A 316 6.14 -4.52 -37.74
C ALA A 316 4.97 -5.49 -37.83
N LYS A 317 5.06 -6.60 -37.11
CA LYS A 317 3.99 -7.60 -37.00
C LYS A 317 3.84 -8.00 -35.54
N ARG A 318 2.59 -8.26 -35.15
CA ARG A 318 2.24 -8.93 -33.90
C ARG A 318 1.83 -10.36 -34.25
N ILE A 319 2.45 -11.33 -33.60
CA ILE A 319 2.30 -12.76 -33.89
C ILE A 319 1.82 -13.46 -32.62
N GLU A 320 0.74 -14.23 -32.74
CA GLU A 320 0.25 -15.12 -31.69
C GLU A 320 1.13 -16.37 -31.59
N ILE A 321 1.62 -16.66 -30.38
CA ILE A 321 2.56 -17.76 -30.14
C ILE A 321 1.90 -19.13 -30.30
N THR A 322 0.67 -19.28 -29.83
CA THR A 322 -0.06 -20.55 -29.85
C THR A 322 -0.45 -20.96 -31.26
N SER A 323 -0.89 -20.01 -32.09
CA SER A 323 -1.44 -20.26 -33.43
C SER A 323 -0.43 -20.02 -34.56
N GLY A 324 0.64 -19.25 -34.32
CA GLY A 324 1.53 -18.75 -35.36
C GLY A 324 0.91 -17.64 -36.22
N ARG A 325 -0.30 -17.19 -35.89
CA ARG A 325 -1.05 -16.24 -36.71
C ARG A 325 -0.54 -14.82 -36.50
N VAL A 326 -0.35 -14.10 -37.61
CA VAL A 326 -0.14 -12.65 -37.56
C VAL A 326 -1.46 -11.98 -37.13
N SER A 327 -1.53 -11.54 -35.88
CA SER A 327 -2.72 -10.87 -35.32
C SER A 327 -2.84 -9.41 -35.77
N LYS A 328 -1.70 -8.79 -36.13
CA LYS A 328 -1.65 -7.44 -36.71
C LYS A 328 -0.42 -7.29 -37.58
N GLU A 329 -0.59 -6.70 -38.76
CA GLU A 329 0.51 -6.36 -39.66
C GLU A 329 0.53 -4.86 -39.95
N VAL A 330 1.69 -4.25 -39.75
CA VAL A 330 2.01 -2.89 -40.16
C VAL A 330 2.92 -2.98 -41.36
N LYS A 331 2.35 -2.76 -42.55
CA LYS A 331 3.12 -2.68 -43.81
C LYS A 331 4.18 -1.58 -43.72
N PRO A 332 5.31 -1.70 -44.46
CA PRO A 332 6.36 -0.69 -44.48
C PRO A 332 5.78 0.72 -44.68
N PHE A 333 6.17 1.64 -43.81
CA PHE A 333 5.81 3.04 -43.94
C PHE A 333 6.97 3.94 -43.51
N THR A 334 7.08 5.09 -44.17
CA THR A 334 8.06 6.12 -43.81
C THR A 334 7.49 7.07 -42.77
N TYR A 335 8.18 7.22 -41.64
CA TYR A 335 7.96 8.28 -40.67
C TYR A 335 9.00 9.38 -40.88
N THR A 336 8.54 10.63 -40.97
CA THR A 336 9.39 11.81 -41.05
C THR A 336 9.41 12.49 -39.70
N PHE A 337 10.60 12.65 -39.11
CA PHE A 337 10.77 13.31 -37.83
C PHE A 337 10.48 14.82 -37.92
N ALA A 338 10.31 15.44 -36.77
CA ALA A 338 9.96 16.86 -36.67
C ALA A 338 10.97 17.76 -37.43
N ARG A 339 10.49 18.93 -37.86
CA ARG A 339 11.35 19.92 -38.51
C ARG A 339 12.42 20.37 -37.51
N GLY A 340 13.70 20.21 -37.87
CA GLY A 340 14.84 20.53 -36.99
C GLY A 340 15.45 19.30 -36.28
N THR A 341 14.90 18.10 -36.48
CA THR A 341 15.58 16.86 -36.08
C THR A 341 16.83 16.64 -36.95
N THR A 342 17.94 16.28 -36.32
CA THR A 342 19.28 16.12 -36.89
C THR A 342 19.93 14.83 -36.39
N ALA A 343 21.15 14.54 -36.87
CA ALA A 343 21.98 13.44 -36.36
C ALA A 343 22.24 13.50 -34.86
N ALA A 344 22.26 14.69 -34.27
CA ALA A 344 22.60 14.90 -32.87
C ALA A 344 21.43 14.61 -31.91
N ASN A 345 20.18 14.88 -32.34
CA ASN A 345 19.02 14.89 -31.44
C ASN A 345 17.87 13.95 -31.84
N TRP A 346 17.99 13.17 -32.92
CA TRP A 346 16.90 12.27 -33.35
C TRP A 346 16.48 11.26 -32.28
N ARG A 347 17.40 10.87 -31.38
CA ARG A 347 17.10 9.94 -30.28
C ARG A 347 16.03 10.48 -29.34
N GLU A 348 16.00 11.80 -29.12
CA GLU A 348 15.00 12.48 -28.27
C GLU A 348 13.59 12.45 -28.88
N GLU A 349 13.51 12.30 -30.21
CA GLU A 349 12.25 12.26 -30.95
C GLU A 349 11.74 10.83 -31.15
N MET A 350 12.54 9.80 -30.81
CA MET A 350 12.16 8.39 -30.91
C MET A 350 10.86 8.05 -30.18
N PRO A 351 10.60 8.56 -28.95
CA PRO A 351 9.33 8.36 -28.26
C PRO A 351 8.09 8.68 -29.10
N LYS A 352 8.12 9.78 -29.85
CA LYS A 352 6.97 10.18 -30.68
C LYS A 352 6.75 9.21 -31.83
N PHE A 353 7.83 8.73 -32.45
CA PHE A 353 7.75 7.70 -33.48
C PHE A 353 7.22 6.38 -32.93
N ALA A 354 7.74 5.93 -31.79
CA ALA A 354 7.28 4.71 -31.13
C ALA A 354 5.79 4.79 -30.73
N THR A 355 5.30 5.95 -30.30
CA THR A 355 3.87 6.16 -30.03
C THR A 355 3.03 5.95 -31.29
N GLU A 356 3.48 6.46 -32.44
CA GLU A 356 2.80 6.27 -33.73
C GLU A 356 2.82 4.79 -34.16
N LEU A 357 3.94 4.11 -33.98
CA LEU A 357 4.05 2.67 -34.26
C LEU A 357 3.17 1.84 -33.32
N ALA A 358 3.12 2.15 -32.03
CA ALA A 358 2.24 1.51 -31.05
C ALA A 358 0.76 1.65 -31.43
N LYS A 359 0.33 2.84 -31.89
CA LYS A 359 -1.04 3.05 -32.38
C LYS A 359 -1.37 2.17 -33.59
N ARG A 360 -0.39 1.93 -34.46
CA ARG A 360 -0.55 1.06 -35.64
C ARG A 360 -0.55 -0.42 -35.27
N LEU A 361 0.04 -0.81 -34.14
CA LEU A 361 0.11 -2.19 -33.63
C LEU A 361 -1.06 -2.56 -32.69
N LYS A 362 -1.74 -1.56 -32.14
CA LYS A 362 -3.02 -1.72 -31.42
C LYS A 362 -4.07 -2.38 -32.33
#